data_AF-A0A7F8Q727-F1
#
_entry.id   AF-A0A7F8Q727-F1
#
_cell.length_a   1.000
_cell.length_b   1.000
_cell.length_c   1.000
_cell.angle_alpha   90.00
_cell.angle_beta   90.00
_cell.angle_gamma   90.00
#
_symmetry.space_group_name_H-M   'P 1'
#
loop_
_entity.id
_entity.type
_entity.pdbx_description
1 polymer ?
#
loop_
_entity_poly.entity_id
_entity_poly.type
_entity_poly.pdbx_seq_one_letter_code
_entity_poly.pdbx_strand_id
1 'polypeptide(L)'
;MTRILYTVQCTGFDAYFTSRTLENNRRNVWFAEYWEENFNCKLTISGSKKEDTDRKCTGQERIGKDSNYEQEGKVQFVIDAVYAMAHALHHMNKDLCADYRGVCPEMEQAGGKKLLKYIRNVNFNGESPSIYDYTHSC
;
A
#
# COMPACT_ATOMS: atom_id res chain seq x y z
N MET A 1 7.43 -29.71 3.57
CA MET A 1 6.15 -29.00 3.83
C MET A 1 6.09 -27.80 2.92
N THR A 2 5.46 -27.93 1.76
CA THR A 2 5.17 -26.79 0.89
C THR A 2 4.06 -26.00 1.56
N ARG A 3 4.38 -24.87 2.20
CA ARG A 3 3.35 -23.92 2.61
C ARG A 3 2.72 -23.41 1.31
N ILE A 4 1.51 -23.84 1.01
CA ILE A 4 0.66 -23.16 0.03
C ILE A 4 0.62 -21.70 0.50
N LEU A 5 1.10 -20.77 -0.32
CA LEU A 5 0.87 -19.35 -0.09
C LEU A 5 -0.63 -19.16 -0.35
N TYR A 6 -1.45 -19.38 0.66
CA TYR A 6 -2.85 -18.97 0.61
C TYR A 6 -2.83 -17.46 0.38
N THR A 7 -3.45 -17.02 -0.71
CA THR A 7 -3.68 -15.61 -0.98
C THR A 7 -4.74 -15.12 0.00
N VAL A 8 -4.34 -14.35 1.00
CA VAL A 8 -5.29 -13.66 1.88
C VAL A 8 -5.76 -12.41 1.16
N GLN A 9 -7.08 -12.22 1.08
CA GLN A 9 -7.66 -10.99 0.57
C GLN A 9 -7.59 -9.90 1.64
N CYS A 10 -6.89 -8.82 1.33
CA CYS A 10 -6.75 -7.67 2.21
C CYS A 10 -7.94 -6.73 2.02
N THR A 11 -9.01 -6.96 2.76
CA THR A 11 -10.29 -6.23 2.59
C THR A 11 -10.11 -4.71 2.76
N GLY A 12 -9.23 -4.28 3.66
CA GLY A 12 -8.89 -2.87 3.83
C GLY A 12 -8.20 -2.26 2.59
N PHE A 13 -7.34 -3.03 1.92
CA PHE A 13 -6.73 -2.61 0.65
C PHE A 13 -7.77 -2.55 -0.47
N ASP A 14 -8.66 -3.54 -0.57
CA ASP A 14 -9.74 -3.55 -1.58
C ASP A 14 -10.64 -2.33 -1.43
N ALA A 15 -11.08 -2.04 -0.21
CA ALA A 15 -11.91 -0.88 0.08
C ALA A 15 -11.16 0.44 -0.25
N TYR A 16 -9.87 0.52 0.08
CA TYR A 16 -9.04 1.68 -0.26
C TYR A 16 -8.87 1.86 -1.76
N PHE A 17 -8.53 0.78 -2.48
CA PHE A 17 -8.17 0.84 -3.89
C PHE A 17 -9.40 1.09 -4.78
N THR A 18 -10.51 0.39 -4.52
CA THR A 18 -11.75 0.57 -5.29
C THR A 18 -12.41 1.93 -5.06
N SER A 19 -12.12 2.61 -3.94
CA SER A 19 -12.60 3.97 -3.68
C SER A 19 -11.79 5.06 -4.40
N ARG A 20 -10.69 4.73 -5.09
CA ARG A 20 -9.84 5.74 -5.76
C ARG A 20 -10.52 6.25 -7.03
N THR A 21 -10.43 7.56 -7.23
CA THR A 21 -10.88 8.26 -8.44
C THR A 21 -9.79 9.20 -8.93
N LEU A 22 -9.88 9.65 -10.18
CA LEU A 22 -8.95 10.65 -10.73
C LEU A 22 -8.92 11.94 -9.90
N GLU A 23 -10.02 12.28 -9.23
CA GLU A 23 -10.12 13.46 -8.39
C GLU A 23 -9.37 13.29 -7.06
N ASN A 24 -9.51 12.12 -6.41
CA ASN A 24 -9.01 11.90 -5.06
C ASN A 24 -7.64 11.21 -4.98
N ASN A 25 -7.02 10.86 -6.12
CA ASN A 25 -5.76 10.14 -6.17
C ASN A 25 -4.66 10.87 -6.97
N ARG A 26 -4.57 12.19 -6.82
CA ARG A 26 -3.57 13.03 -7.51
C ARG A 26 -2.11 12.78 -7.08
N ARG A 27 -1.89 12.06 -5.98
CA ARG A 27 -0.55 11.73 -5.47
C ARG A 27 0.14 10.67 -6.34
N ASN A 28 -0.61 9.77 -6.95
CA ASN A 28 -0.06 8.73 -7.81
C ASN A 28 -0.03 9.24 -9.26
N VAL A 29 1.18 9.57 -9.74
CA VAL A 29 1.39 10.14 -11.08
C VAL A 29 1.03 9.18 -12.21
N TRP A 30 1.04 7.87 -11.94
CA TRP A 30 0.66 6.83 -12.91
C TRP A 30 -0.83 6.53 -12.91
N PHE A 31 -1.62 7.15 -12.02
CA PHE A 31 -3.03 6.80 -11.88
C PHE A 31 -3.88 7.25 -13.07
N ALA A 32 -3.46 8.31 -13.78
CA ALA A 32 -4.11 8.73 -15.02
C ALA A 32 -3.97 7.68 -16.13
N GLU A 33 -2.75 7.18 -16.34
CA GLU A 33 -2.45 6.12 -17.32
C GLU A 33 -3.19 4.83 -16.98
N TYR A 34 -3.13 4.40 -15.71
CA TYR A 34 -3.89 3.26 -15.21
C TYR A 34 -5.40 3.41 -15.50
N TRP A 35 -5.96 4.60 -15.29
CA TRP A 35 -7.40 4.83 -15.52
C TRP A 35 -7.79 4.66 -16.98
N GLU A 36 -6.99 5.21 -17.90
CA GLU A 36 -7.19 5.08 -19.34
C GLU A 36 -7.18 3.62 -19.79
N GLU A 37 -6.18 2.85 -19.34
CA GLU A 37 -6.06 1.42 -19.67
C GLU A 37 -7.19 0.60 -19.05
N ASN A 38 -7.44 0.77 -17.75
CA ASN A 38 -8.37 -0.05 -16.99
C ASN A 38 -9.83 0.13 -17.44
N PHE A 39 -10.19 1.33 -17.89
CA PHE A 39 -11.55 1.61 -18.40
C PHE A 39 -11.61 1.69 -19.93
N ASN A 40 -10.50 1.46 -20.63
CA ASN A 40 -10.40 1.60 -22.08
C ASN A 40 -10.99 2.94 -22.57
N CYS A 41 -10.45 4.04 -22.07
CA CYS A 41 -10.85 5.40 -22.43
C CYS A 41 -9.65 6.34 -22.48
N LYS A 42 -9.85 7.54 -23.04
CA LYS A 42 -8.84 8.59 -23.08
C LYS A 42 -9.25 9.81 -22.25
N LEU A 43 -8.32 10.27 -21.43
CA LEU A 43 -8.38 11.55 -20.73
C LEU A 43 -7.99 12.63 -21.73
N THR A 44 -8.92 13.53 -22.04
CA THR A 44 -8.61 14.66 -22.92
C THR A 44 -7.73 15.66 -22.19
N ILE A 45 -6.41 15.53 -22.35
CA ILE A 45 -5.46 16.60 -22.01
C ILE A 45 -5.60 17.65 -23.12
N SER A 46 -5.97 18.89 -22.76
CA SER A 46 -6.05 20.02 -23.69
C SER A 46 -4.77 20.12 -24.54
N GLY A 47 -4.87 19.81 -25.83
CA GLY A 47 -3.76 19.95 -26.80
C GLY A 47 -3.39 18.71 -27.61
N SER A 48 -3.93 17.52 -27.30
CA SER A 48 -3.68 16.30 -28.10
C SER A 48 -4.58 16.27 -29.35
N LYS A 49 -3.96 16.03 -30.52
CA LYS A 49 -4.67 15.90 -31.80
C LYS A 49 -5.59 14.68 -31.74
N LYS A 50 -6.89 14.94 -31.98
CA LYS A 50 -7.98 13.97 -31.90
C LYS A 50 -7.75 12.81 -32.87
N GLU A 51 -7.72 11.58 -32.37
CA GLU A 51 -8.35 10.47 -33.10
C GLU A 51 -9.81 10.42 -32.67
N ASP A 52 -10.72 10.52 -33.63
CA ASP A 52 -12.17 10.70 -33.42
C ASP A 52 -12.89 9.42 -32.95
N THR A 53 -12.13 8.36 -32.68
CA THR A 53 -12.63 7.01 -32.43
C THR A 53 -12.56 6.56 -30.97
N ASP A 54 -11.78 7.25 -30.12
CA ASP A 54 -11.53 6.80 -28.75
C ASP A 54 -12.59 7.31 -27.75
N ARG A 55 -13.13 6.38 -26.94
CA ARG A 55 -14.07 6.70 -25.85
C ARG A 55 -13.42 7.67 -24.87
N LYS A 56 -14.10 8.77 -24.54
CA LYS A 56 -13.61 9.71 -23.52
C LYS A 56 -13.88 9.20 -22.11
N CYS A 57 -12.90 9.34 -21.22
CA CYS A 57 -13.11 9.10 -19.79
C CYS A 57 -14.01 10.21 -19.21
N THR A 58 -14.96 9.82 -18.37
CA THR A 58 -15.91 10.74 -17.73
C THR A 58 -15.46 11.17 -16.33
N GLY A 59 -14.57 10.39 -15.70
CA GLY A 59 -14.21 10.52 -14.30
C GLY A 59 -15.27 9.95 -13.35
N GLN A 60 -16.40 9.46 -13.87
CA GLN A 60 -17.46 8.81 -13.10
C GLN A 60 -17.32 7.29 -13.06
N GLU A 61 -16.35 6.73 -13.78
CA GLU A 61 -16.05 5.30 -13.71
C GLU A 61 -15.61 4.88 -12.28
N ARG A 62 -15.89 3.63 -11.91
CA ARG A 62 -15.57 3.05 -10.59
C ARG A 62 -14.88 1.70 -10.74
N ILE A 63 -13.74 1.55 -10.07
CA ILE A 63 -12.93 0.32 -10.09
C ILE A 63 -13.73 -0.81 -9.43
N GLY A 64 -13.77 -1.98 -10.07
CA GLY A 64 -14.54 -3.13 -9.58
C GLY A 64 -16.04 -3.08 -9.87
N LYS A 65 -16.55 -1.96 -10.41
CA LYS A 65 -17.94 -1.85 -10.90
C LYS A 65 -18.01 -1.69 -12.42
N ASP A 66 -17.25 -0.73 -12.95
CA ASP A 66 -17.19 -0.43 -14.39
C ASP A 66 -15.92 -1.01 -15.05
N SER A 67 -15.10 -1.73 -14.28
CA SER A 67 -13.91 -2.46 -14.72
C SER A 67 -13.73 -3.72 -13.85
N ASN A 68 -13.07 -4.74 -14.41
CA ASN A 68 -12.72 -5.94 -13.66
C ASN A 68 -11.62 -5.61 -12.64
N TYR A 69 -11.82 -6.02 -11.40
CA TYR A 69 -10.84 -5.87 -10.33
C TYR A 69 -10.58 -7.21 -9.67
N GLU A 70 -9.32 -7.60 -9.60
CA GLU A 70 -8.83 -8.74 -8.84
C GLU A 70 -7.60 -8.27 -8.04
N GLN A 71 -7.60 -8.52 -6.73
CA GLN A 71 -6.46 -8.15 -5.88
C GLN A 71 -5.26 -9.04 -6.23
N GLU A 72 -4.08 -8.43 -6.43
CA GLU A 72 -2.83 -9.18 -6.61
C GLU A 72 -2.55 -10.02 -5.34
N GLY A 73 -2.32 -11.32 -5.53
CA GLY A 73 -2.16 -12.28 -4.43
C GLY A 73 -0.95 -12.06 -3.52
N LYS A 74 -0.11 -11.06 -3.79
CA LYS A 74 1.07 -10.70 -3.00
C LYS A 74 0.93 -9.40 -2.21
N VAL A 75 -0.24 -8.76 -2.23
CA VAL A 75 -0.47 -7.49 -1.50
C VAL A 75 -0.15 -7.63 -0.01
N GLN A 76 -0.51 -8.75 0.63
CA GLN A 76 -0.19 -9.01 2.03
C GLN A 76 1.32 -8.88 2.34
N PHE A 77 2.20 -9.38 1.47
CA PHE A 77 3.65 -9.36 1.70
C PHE A 77 4.22 -7.95 1.61
N VAL A 78 3.62 -7.12 0.75
CA VAL A 78 3.97 -5.70 0.65
C VAL A 78 3.54 -4.97 1.91
N ILE A 79 2.33 -5.24 2.41
CA ILE A 79 1.84 -4.65 3.66
C ILE A 79 2.74 -5.08 4.84
N ASP A 80 3.00 -6.39 4.99
CA ASP A 80 3.88 -6.94 6.02
C ASP A 80 5.27 -6.29 6.02
N ALA A 81 5.86 -6.08 4.84
CA ALA A 81 7.17 -5.45 4.71
C ALA A 81 7.16 -3.99 5.20
N VAL A 82 6.09 -3.23 4.90
CA VAL A 82 5.94 -1.85 5.38
C VAL A 82 5.74 -1.83 6.90
N TYR A 83 4.88 -2.70 7.44
CA TYR A 83 4.69 -2.83 8.87
C TYR A 83 5.99 -3.26 9.58
N ALA A 84 6.82 -4.11 8.97
CA ALA A 84 8.11 -4.51 9.55
C ALA A 84 9.03 -3.33 9.75
N MET A 85 9.10 -2.45 8.74
CA MET A 85 9.86 -1.23 8.86
C MET A 85 9.28 -0.31 9.94
N ALA A 86 7.96 -0.16 9.99
CA ALA A 86 7.29 0.68 10.99
C ALA A 86 7.58 0.19 12.42
N HIS A 87 7.45 -1.11 12.69
CA HIS A 87 7.76 -1.70 13.99
C HIS A 87 9.24 -1.59 14.34
N ALA A 88 10.16 -1.81 13.38
CA ALA A 88 11.59 -1.63 13.60
C ALA A 88 11.93 -0.17 14.00
N LEU A 89 11.37 0.80 13.29
CA LEU A 89 11.54 2.22 13.59
C LEU A 89 10.92 2.60 14.94
N HIS A 90 9.76 2.03 15.28
CA HIS A 90 9.10 2.25 16.57
C HIS A 90 9.93 1.71 17.74
N HIS A 91 10.45 0.49 17.65
CA HIS A 91 11.32 -0.08 18.68
C HIS A 91 12.61 0.73 18.83
N MET A 92 13.22 1.11 17.71
CA MET A 92 14.37 1.98 17.71
C MET A 92 14.08 3.35 18.33
N ASN A 93 12.90 3.92 18.09
CA ASN A 93 12.49 5.17 18.69
C ASN A 93 12.33 5.03 20.22
N LYS A 94 11.64 3.98 20.68
CA LYS A 94 11.48 3.71 22.12
C LYS A 94 12.81 3.55 22.84
N ASP A 95 13.77 2.85 22.23
CA ASP A 95 15.05 2.56 22.84
C ASP A 95 15.98 3.78 22.88
N LEU A 96 15.92 4.67 21.87
CA LEU A 96 16.86 5.80 21.74
C LEU A 96 16.26 7.14 22.19
N CYS A 97 14.94 7.27 22.20
CA CYS A 97 14.25 8.54 22.30
C CYS A 97 13.19 8.57 23.43
N ALA A 98 13.44 7.87 24.56
CA ALA A 98 12.47 7.63 25.64
C ALA A 98 11.68 8.87 26.12
N ASP A 99 12.27 10.07 26.09
CA ASP A 99 11.64 11.33 26.51
C ASP A 99 11.45 12.34 25.36
N TYR A 100 11.57 11.89 24.10
CA TYR A 100 11.50 12.75 22.92
C TYR A 100 10.20 12.52 22.16
N ARG A 101 9.53 13.60 21.73
CA ARG A 101 8.43 13.49 20.78
C ARG A 101 8.97 13.40 19.36
N GLY A 102 8.84 12.24 18.73
CA GLY A 102 9.30 11.99 17.37
C GLY A 102 10.76 11.50 17.31
N VAL A 103 11.46 11.79 16.22
CA VAL A 103 12.84 11.32 15.99
C VAL A 103 13.82 12.22 16.74
N CYS A 104 14.59 11.64 17.66
CA CYS A 104 15.64 12.34 18.40
C CYS A 104 16.97 12.35 17.64
N PRO A 105 17.92 13.26 17.98
CA PRO A 105 19.22 13.35 17.29
C PRO A 105 20.02 12.04 17.27
N GLU A 106 19.92 11.22 18.32
CA GLU A 106 20.58 9.91 18.32
C GLU A 106 20.00 8.97 17.27
N MET A 107 18.67 8.93 17.12
CA MET A 107 17.99 8.11 16.12
C MET A 107 18.26 8.61 14.70
N GLU A 108 18.33 9.92 14.50
CA GLU A 108 18.68 10.54 13.21
C GLU A 108 20.09 10.15 12.76
N GLN A 109 21.05 10.05 13.70
CA GLN A 109 22.45 9.70 13.42
C GLN A 109 22.75 8.19 13.47
N ALA A 110 21.79 7.36 13.90
CA ALA A 110 22.01 5.94 14.16
C ALA A 110 22.37 5.12 12.90
N GLY A 111 21.93 5.58 11.72
CA GLY A 111 22.27 4.99 10.42
C GLY A 111 21.73 3.56 10.19
N GLY A 112 21.94 3.06 8.97
CA GLY A 112 21.35 1.80 8.51
C GLY A 112 21.82 0.56 9.28
N LYS A 113 23.06 0.52 9.77
CA LYS A 113 23.59 -0.63 10.54
C LYS A 113 22.87 -0.83 11.87
N LYS A 114 22.50 0.26 12.57
CA LYS A 114 21.75 0.20 13.83
C LYS A 114 20.30 -0.16 13.53
N LEU A 115 19.67 0.47 12.53
CA LEU A 115 18.32 0.13 12.07
C LEU A 115 18.18 -1.35 11.66
N LEU A 116 19.17 -1.91 10.96
CA LEU A 116 19.18 -3.31 10.54
C LEU A 116 19.08 -4.30 11.72
N LYS A 117 19.63 -3.94 12.89
CA LYS A 117 19.48 -4.77 14.10
C LYS A 117 18.02 -4.82 14.56
N TYR A 118 17.31 -3.68 14.50
CA TYR A 118 15.88 -3.63 14.81
C TYR A 118 15.05 -4.40 13.80
N ILE A 119 15.31 -4.22 12.49
CA ILE A 119 14.61 -4.96 11.42
C ILE A 119 14.72 -6.47 11.62
N ARG A 120 15.92 -6.98 11.95
CA ARG A 120 16.16 -8.42 12.18
C ARG A 120 15.45 -8.97 13.42
N ASN A 121 15.09 -8.11 14.36
CA ASN A 121 14.46 -8.47 15.63
C ASN A 121 12.96 -8.16 15.67
N VAL A 122 12.35 -7.77 14.54
CA VAL A 122 10.90 -7.58 14.47
C VAL A 122 10.19 -8.93 14.66
N ASN A 123 9.25 -8.96 15.59
CA ASN A 123 8.34 -10.09 15.77
C ASN A 123 6.91 -9.55 15.92
N PHE A 124 6.02 -9.98 15.03
CA PHE A 124 4.61 -9.55 15.03
C PHE A 124 3.68 -10.56 15.70
N ASN A 125 4.14 -11.77 15.99
CA ASN A 125 3.31 -12.89 16.43
C ASN A 125 3.13 -12.96 17.96
N GLY A 126 3.22 -11.81 18.67
CA GLY A 126 3.49 -11.75 20.11
C GLY A 126 2.31 -11.51 21.05
N GLU A 127 1.12 -11.16 20.57
CA GLU A 127 -0.05 -10.93 21.43
C GLU A 127 -1.27 -11.74 20.97
N SER A 128 -1.33 -12.99 21.46
CA SER A 128 -2.43 -13.97 21.41
C SER A 128 -2.71 -14.70 20.08
N PRO A 129 -2.69 -16.05 20.06
CA PRO A 129 -3.23 -16.84 18.97
C PRO A 129 -4.70 -17.16 19.28
N SER A 130 -5.61 -16.28 18.89
CA SER A 130 -7.02 -16.65 18.78
C SER A 130 -7.30 -17.02 17.33
N ILE A 131 -8.12 -18.05 17.11
CA ILE A 131 -8.43 -18.62 15.78
C ILE A 131 -9.15 -17.61 14.84
N TYR A 132 -9.34 -16.37 15.28
CA TYR A 132 -9.77 -15.22 14.50
C TYR A 132 -8.62 -14.33 13.98
N ASP A 133 -7.34 -14.67 14.23
CA ASP A 133 -6.15 -13.88 13.88
C ASP A 133 -5.52 -14.19 12.51
N TYR A 134 -6.31 -14.54 11.49
CA TYR A 134 -5.83 -14.47 10.09
C TYR A 134 -5.71 -13.01 9.58
N THR A 135 -6.05 -12.07 10.48
CA THR A 135 -6.24 -10.61 10.46
C THR A 135 -5.14 -9.56 10.46
N HIS A 136 -3.85 -9.91 10.56
CA HIS A 136 -2.92 -8.92 11.15
C HIS A 136 -2.39 -7.84 10.19
N SER A 137 -2.51 -8.06 8.88
CA SER A 137 -2.10 -7.11 7.83
C SER A 137 -3.17 -6.90 6.75
N CYS A 138 -4.17 -7.78 6.77
CA CYS A 138 -5.27 -8.00 5.86
C CYS A 138 -6.38 -8.58 6.74
#